data_AF-A0A9Q1BAK3-F1
#
_entry.id   AF-A0A9Q1BAK3-F1
#
_cell.length_a   1.000
_cell.length_b   1.000
_cell.length_c   1.000
_cell.angle_alpha   90.00
_cell.angle_beta   90.00
_cell.angle_gamma   90.00
#
_symmetry.space_group_name_H-M   'P 1'
#
loop_
_entity.id
_entity.type
_entity.pdbx_description
1 polymer ?
#
loop_
_entity_poly.entity_id
_entity_poly.type
_entity_poly.pdbx_seq_one_letter_code
_entity_poly.pdbx_strand_id
1 'polypeptide(L)'
;MFVCFVSFYHIWKLYLKYRFRNATIHVCEKLKNLREKLYTYFLLLLFITYPPTCDVIFRLYPGACKTFYIYEKDTTVNITLLRSDFDLDCEKLKNYQIFAYVATVIYVVLFPFVLLLLLRKYRIKILYNEFDDGNSNSTEDQPENTVSERSHLINDKSEESDFPIWIKFLCENYKPRFWYWEIIELARKVTQTVLVTLLGFENALTKLLTIGISVLFLTLHAKLSPMTSHFEQRLQVSQPSVVGTFLLQHELFHLLTV
;
A
#
# COMPACT_ATOMS: atom_id res chain seq x y z
N MET A 1 5.89 34.30 14.17
CA MET A 1 6.28 33.35 13.10
C MET A 1 5.08 32.63 12.48
N PHE A 2 4.17 32.03 13.28
CA PHE A 2 2.94 31.38 12.79
C PHE A 2 1.98 32.31 12.02
N VAL A 3 1.79 33.55 12.48
CA VAL A 3 0.92 34.54 11.83
C VAL A 3 1.45 34.93 10.43
N CYS A 4 2.76 35.00 10.25
CA CYS A 4 3.37 35.30 8.96
C CYS A 4 3.18 34.15 7.96
N PHE A 5 3.23 32.89 8.42
CA PHE A 5 2.96 31.71 7.57
C PHE A 5 1.49 31.62 7.15
N VAL A 6 0.57 31.90 8.08
CA VAL A 6 -0.87 31.90 7.79
C VAL A 6 -1.22 33.05 6.82
N SER A 7 -0.70 34.26 7.07
CA SER A 7 -0.89 35.39 6.16
C SER A 7 -0.26 35.16 4.79
N PHE A 8 0.95 34.59 4.73
CA PHE A 8 1.58 34.25 3.45
C PHE A 8 0.79 33.17 2.70
N TYR A 9 0.25 32.17 3.40
CA TYR A 9 -0.63 31.16 2.82
C TYR A 9 -1.93 31.77 2.27
N HIS A 10 -2.56 32.69 3.00
CA HIS A 10 -3.78 33.37 2.53
C HIS A 10 -3.51 34.31 1.35
N ILE A 11 -2.39 35.04 1.36
CA ILE A 11 -1.96 35.92 0.26
C ILE A 11 -1.59 35.09 -0.97
N TRP A 12 -0.87 33.98 -0.81
CA TRP A 12 -0.56 33.03 -1.88
C TRP A 12 -1.84 32.40 -2.45
N LYS A 13 -2.78 32.02 -1.60
CA LYS A 13 -4.09 31.47 -1.99
C LYS A 13 -4.95 32.51 -2.72
N LEU A 14 -4.91 33.77 -2.31
CA LEU A 14 -5.60 34.89 -2.97
C LEU A 14 -4.93 35.27 -4.29
N TYR A 15 -3.60 35.32 -4.34
CA TYR A 15 -2.82 35.57 -5.55
C TYR A 15 -3.05 34.47 -6.60
N LEU A 16 -3.03 33.20 -6.18
CA LEU A 16 -3.39 32.07 -7.04
C LEU A 16 -4.82 32.17 -7.55
N LYS A 17 -5.78 32.54 -6.70
CA LYS A 17 -7.19 32.72 -7.09
C LYS A 17 -7.40 33.88 -8.07
N TYR A 18 -6.67 34.98 -7.90
CA TYR A 18 -6.71 36.13 -8.81
C TYR A 18 -6.07 35.81 -10.16
N ARG A 19 -4.92 35.13 -10.15
CA ARG A 19 -4.24 34.64 -11.37
C ARG A 19 -5.07 33.58 -12.10
N PHE A 20 -5.82 32.74 -11.37
CA PHE A 20 -6.76 31.77 -11.95
C PHE A 20 -7.97 32.42 -12.62
N ARG A 21 -8.39 33.62 -12.19
CA ARG A 21 -9.57 34.31 -12.75
C ARG A 21 -9.35 34.82 -14.18
N ASN A 22 -8.10 35.17 -14.53
CA ASN A 22 -7.69 35.53 -15.89
C ASN A 22 -6.96 34.38 -16.63
N ALA A 23 -6.94 33.17 -16.06
CA ALA A 23 -6.32 32.03 -16.72
C ALA A 23 -7.24 31.53 -17.84
N THR A 24 -6.71 31.47 -19.06
CA THR A 24 -7.35 30.80 -20.19
C THR A 24 -7.68 29.35 -19.84
N ILE A 25 -8.76 28.79 -20.41
CA ILE A 25 -9.19 27.40 -20.22
C ILE A 25 -8.02 26.41 -20.36
N HIS A 26 -7.15 26.66 -21.35
CA HIS A 26 -5.92 25.89 -21.61
C HIS A 26 -4.90 25.91 -20.44
N VAL A 27 -4.76 27.02 -19.71
CA VAL A 27 -3.89 27.10 -18.52
C VAL A 27 -4.50 26.34 -17.34
N CYS A 28 -5.82 26.43 -17.16
CA CYS A 28 -6.54 25.68 -16.13
C CYS A 28 -6.43 24.17 -16.33
N GLU A 29 -6.53 23.70 -17.58
CA GLU A 29 -6.38 22.30 -17.94
C GLU A 29 -4.96 21.79 -17.69
N LYS A 30 -3.92 22.55 -18.12
CA LYS A 30 -2.53 22.23 -17.81
C LYS A 30 -2.27 22.13 -16.30
N LEU A 31 -2.84 23.03 -15.50
CA LEU A 31 -2.71 23.01 -14.04
C LEU A 31 -3.44 21.84 -13.38
N LYS A 32 -4.59 21.41 -13.93
CA LYS A 32 -5.28 20.18 -13.47
C LYS A 32 -4.44 18.95 -13.78
N ASN A 33 -3.95 18.82 -15.00
CA ASN A 33 -3.08 17.70 -15.41
C ASN A 33 -1.79 17.63 -14.58
N LEU A 34 -1.12 18.77 -14.36
CA LEU A 34 0.06 18.84 -13.49
C LEU A 34 -0.25 18.40 -12.05
N ARG A 35 -1.40 18.81 -11.53
CA ARG A 35 -1.86 18.45 -10.19
C ARG A 35 -2.14 16.95 -10.08
N GLU A 36 -2.80 16.37 -11.07
CA GLU A 36 -3.06 14.92 -11.10
C GLU A 36 -1.75 14.13 -11.16
N LYS A 37 -0.81 14.52 -12.03
CA LYS A 37 0.53 13.91 -12.09
C LYS A 37 1.25 14.03 -10.75
N LEU A 38 1.22 15.21 -10.11
CA LEU A 38 1.85 15.41 -8.81
C LEU A 38 1.22 14.54 -7.73
N TYR A 39 -0.10 14.38 -7.72
CA TYR A 39 -0.77 13.44 -6.82
C TYR A 39 -0.41 11.99 -7.12
N THR A 40 -0.31 11.59 -8.39
CA THR A 40 0.17 10.26 -8.77
C THR A 40 1.57 10.00 -8.24
N TYR A 41 2.51 10.91 -8.50
CA TYR A 41 3.89 10.76 -8.01
C TYR A 41 3.96 10.74 -6.49
N PHE A 42 3.24 11.63 -5.81
CA PHE A 42 3.21 11.67 -4.35
C PHE A 42 2.66 10.37 -3.76
N LEU A 43 1.52 9.89 -4.28
CA LEU A 43 0.90 8.66 -3.81
C LEU A 43 1.78 7.44 -4.08
N LEU A 44 2.41 7.38 -5.26
CA LEU A 44 3.34 6.33 -5.63
C LEU A 44 4.58 6.34 -4.72
N LEU A 45 5.15 7.50 -4.42
CA LEU A 45 6.25 7.63 -3.47
C LEU A 45 5.86 7.15 -2.07
N LEU A 46 4.67 7.54 -1.60
CA LEU A 46 4.16 7.11 -0.30
C LEU A 46 3.96 5.58 -0.30
N PHE A 47 3.38 5.03 -1.36
CA PHE A 47 3.17 3.59 -1.50
C PHE A 47 4.48 2.80 -1.53
N ILE A 48 5.49 3.27 -2.28
CA ILE A 48 6.82 2.63 -2.37
C ILE A 48 7.58 2.73 -1.04
N THR A 49 7.53 3.89 -0.38
CA THR A 49 8.22 4.11 0.90
C THR A 49 7.51 3.49 2.08
N TYR A 50 6.26 3.06 1.91
CA TYR A 50 5.44 2.54 3.01
C TYR A 50 6.02 1.28 3.66
N PRO A 51 6.35 0.19 2.95
CA PRO A 51 6.92 -1.00 3.57
C PRO A 51 8.23 -0.76 4.36
N PRO A 52 9.27 -0.06 3.81
CA PRO A 52 10.49 0.18 4.57
C PRO A 52 10.27 1.13 5.76
N THR A 53 9.36 2.10 5.65
CA THR A 53 9.02 2.97 6.78
C THR A 53 8.34 2.18 7.90
N CYS A 54 7.43 1.24 7.57
CA CYS A 54 6.82 0.35 8.55
C CYS A 54 7.86 -0.50 9.28
N ASP A 55 8.83 -1.07 8.55
CA ASP A 55 9.92 -1.85 9.16
C ASP A 55 10.72 -1.05 10.19
N VAL A 56 11.11 0.18 9.85
CA VAL A 56 11.81 1.08 10.78
C VAL A 56 10.96 1.37 12.02
N ILE A 57 9.66 1.63 11.85
CA ILE A 57 8.74 1.86 12.97
C ILE A 57 8.67 0.62 13.86
N PHE A 58 8.55 -0.58 13.29
CA PHE A 58 8.45 -1.82 14.05
C PHE A 58 9.72 -2.17 14.81
N ARG A 59 10.91 -1.82 14.28
CA ARG A 59 12.18 -2.03 15.00
C ARG A 59 12.25 -1.23 16.29
N LEU A 60 11.56 -0.10 16.41
CA LEU A 60 11.56 0.71 17.63
C LEU A 60 10.69 0.13 18.74
N TYR A 61 9.88 -0.89 18.49
CA TYR A 61 8.99 -1.45 19.50
C TYR A 61 9.76 -2.19 20.60
N PRO A 62 9.23 -2.21 21.85
CA PRO A 62 9.85 -2.94 22.95
C PRO A 62 9.97 -4.45 22.68
N GLY A 63 9.08 -5.04 21.86
CA GLY A 63 9.18 -6.44 21.46
C GLY A 63 10.44 -6.77 20.65
N ALA A 64 11.04 -5.78 19.99
CA ALA A 64 12.30 -5.94 19.27
C ALA A 64 13.54 -5.89 20.18
N CYS A 65 13.38 -5.71 21.50
CA CYS A 65 14.48 -5.71 22.46
C CYS A 65 14.75 -7.12 22.99
N LYS A 66 16.03 -7.47 23.20
CA LYS A 66 16.48 -8.73 23.79
C LYS A 66 17.21 -8.44 25.10
N THR A 67 16.81 -9.15 26.16
CA THR A 67 17.43 -9.05 27.48
C THR A 67 18.61 -10.01 27.57
N PHE A 68 19.76 -9.52 28.01
CA PHE A 68 20.93 -10.31 28.33
C PHE A 68 21.23 -10.20 29.83
N TYR A 69 21.69 -11.29 30.43
CA TYR A 69 22.07 -11.34 31.84
C TYR A 69 23.59 -11.45 31.93
N ILE A 70 24.22 -10.46 32.55
CA ILE A 70 25.67 -10.45 32.80
C ILE A 70 25.87 -10.80 34.27
N TYR A 71 26.62 -11.87 34.50
CA TYR A 71 27.00 -12.30 35.84
C TYR A 71 28.34 -11.66 36.20
N GLU A 72 28.30 -10.57 36.97
CA GLU A 72 29.48 -10.00 37.60
C GLU A 72 29.62 -10.56 39.02
N LYS A 73 30.85 -10.63 39.55
CA LYS A 73 31.26 -11.45 40.70
C LYS A 73 30.30 -11.48 41.91
N ASP A 74 29.56 -10.41 42.18
CA ASP A 74 28.56 -10.33 43.26
C ASP A 74 27.20 -9.75 42.84
N THR A 75 26.98 -9.43 41.55
CA THR A 75 25.74 -8.82 41.05
C THR A 75 25.35 -9.31 39.67
N THR A 76 24.08 -9.66 39.48
CA THR A 76 23.49 -9.93 38.17
C THR A 76 22.88 -8.66 37.60
N VAL A 77 23.44 -8.16 36.49
CA VAL A 77 22.91 -6.99 35.79
C VAL A 77 22.19 -7.46 34.52
N ASN A 78 20.96 -7.02 34.32
CA ASN A 78 20.23 -7.23 33.08
C ASN A 78 20.40 -6.01 32.16
N ILE A 79 20.79 -6.25 30.92
CA ILE A 79 20.84 -5.21 29.88
C ILE A 79 19.86 -5.56 28.78
N THR A 80 19.09 -4.57 28.34
CA THR A 80 18.12 -4.72 27.26
C THR A 80 18.65 -4.04 26.01
N LEU A 81 19.01 -4.81 25.00
CA LEU A 81 19.61 -4.29 23.78
C LEU A 81 18.67 -4.48 22.59
N LEU A 82 18.77 -3.59 21.61
CA LEU A 82 17.94 -3.65 20.41
C LEU A 82 18.39 -4.79 19.49
N ARG A 83 17.46 -5.64 19.02
CA ARG A 83 17.81 -6.83 18.20
C ARG A 83 18.45 -6.47 16.85
N SER A 84 18.12 -5.32 16.27
CA SER A 84 18.72 -4.88 15.00
C SER A 84 20.08 -4.19 15.17
N ASP A 85 20.40 -3.75 16.39
CA ASP A 85 21.63 -3.03 16.71
C ASP A 85 21.93 -3.19 18.21
N PHE A 86 22.80 -4.16 18.54
CA PHE A 86 23.12 -4.49 19.93
C PHE A 86 23.96 -3.42 20.65
N ASP A 87 24.35 -2.33 19.99
CA ASP A 87 25.00 -1.19 20.64
C ASP A 87 23.98 -0.23 21.32
N LEU A 88 22.70 -0.36 20.98
CA LEU A 88 21.64 0.51 21.48
C LEU A 88 20.90 -0.11 22.67
N ASP A 89 20.92 0.60 23.80
CA ASP A 89 20.17 0.26 25.01
C ASP A 89 18.70 0.70 24.91
N CYS A 90 17.79 -0.27 25.04
CA CYS A 90 16.35 -0.05 24.96
C CYS A 90 15.81 0.82 26.09
N GLU A 91 16.50 0.94 27.22
CA GLU A 91 16.07 1.85 28.29
C GLU A 91 16.09 3.32 27.86
N LYS A 92 17.10 3.70 27.05
CA LYS A 92 17.24 5.06 26.50
C LYS A 92 16.25 5.33 25.37
N LEU A 93 15.69 4.27 24.76
CA LEU A 93 14.74 4.35 23.65
C LEU A 93 13.27 4.50 24.08
N LYS A 94 12.94 4.47 25.38
CA LYS A 94 11.55 4.53 25.88
C LYS A 94 10.73 5.70 25.30
N ASN A 95 11.34 6.87 25.12
CA ASN A 95 10.66 8.02 24.49
C ASN A 95 10.34 7.77 23.01
N TYR A 96 11.26 7.15 22.28
CA TYR A 96 11.08 6.79 20.86
C TYR A 96 10.06 5.66 20.67
N GLN A 97 9.94 4.75 21.63
CA GLN A 97 8.89 3.73 21.63
C GLN A 97 7.48 4.36 21.62
N ILE A 98 7.26 5.42 22.40
CA ILE A 98 5.98 6.15 22.41
C ILE A 98 5.70 6.75 21.02
N PHE A 99 6.71 7.38 20.40
CA PHE A 99 6.58 7.90 19.04
C PHE A 99 6.29 6.78 18.01
N ALA A 100 6.87 5.60 18.19
CA ALA A 100 6.61 4.44 17.32
C ALA A 100 5.14 3.99 17.39
N TYR A 101 4.52 3.93 18.59
CA TYR A 101 3.10 3.62 18.72
C TYR A 101 2.21 4.64 18.00
N VAL A 102 2.52 5.93 18.14
CA VAL A 102 1.80 7.01 17.45
C VAL A 102 1.98 6.90 15.93
N ALA A 103 3.20 6.66 15.46
CA ALA A 103 3.51 6.47 14.05
C ALA A 103 2.79 5.24 13.46
N THR A 104 2.62 4.16 14.24
CA THR A 104 1.84 3.00 13.80
C THR A 104 0.38 3.35 13.55
N VAL A 105 -0.26 4.11 14.44
CA VAL A 105 -1.66 4.52 14.24
C VAL A 105 -1.77 5.44 13.01
N ILE A 106 -0.89 6.43 12.90
CA ILE A 106 -0.96 7.48 11.87
C ILE A 106 -0.49 7.02 10.49
N TYR A 107 0.50 6.13 10.42
CA TYR A 107 1.11 5.74 9.15
C TYR A 107 0.75 4.29 8.80
N VAL A 108 1.00 3.34 9.69
CA VAL A 108 0.79 1.90 9.41
C VAL A 108 -0.71 1.57 9.24
N VAL A 109 -1.60 2.17 10.04
CA VAL A 109 -3.04 1.85 9.98
C VAL A 109 -3.81 2.84 9.11
N LEU A 110 -3.62 4.14 9.33
CA LEU A 110 -4.42 5.16 8.65
C LEU A 110 -4.14 5.21 7.14
N PHE A 111 -2.90 5.01 6.69
CA PHE A 111 -2.60 5.08 5.26
C PHE A 111 -3.32 3.98 4.44
N PRO A 112 -3.17 2.68 4.75
CA PRO A 112 -3.92 1.63 4.04
C PRO A 112 -5.43 1.80 4.15
N PHE A 113 -5.92 2.28 5.31
CA PHE A 113 -7.34 2.54 5.50
C PHE A 113 -7.85 3.66 4.59
N VAL A 114 -7.12 4.77 4.49
CA VAL A 114 -7.44 5.87 3.56
C VAL A 114 -7.40 5.39 2.12
N LEU A 115 -6.41 4.59 1.71
CA LEU A 115 -6.39 3.99 0.36
C LEU A 115 -7.64 3.15 0.10
N LEU A 116 -8.00 2.29 1.05
CA LEU A 116 -9.17 1.42 0.93
C LEU A 116 -10.47 2.25 0.80
N LEU A 117 -10.61 3.31 1.60
CA LEU A 117 -11.75 4.22 1.52
C LEU A 117 -11.81 4.98 0.20
N LEU A 118 -10.66 5.46 -0.29
CA LEU A 118 -10.56 6.13 -1.58
C LEU A 118 -10.98 5.18 -2.70
N LEU A 119 -10.39 3.99 -2.74
CA LEU A 119 -10.72 2.95 -3.72
C LEU A 119 -12.21 2.59 -3.69
N ARG A 120 -12.77 2.36 -2.50
CA ARG A 120 -14.21 2.08 -2.32
C ARG A 120 -15.07 3.21 -2.84
N LYS A 121 -14.74 4.47 -2.51
CA LYS A 121 -15.49 5.65 -2.95
C LYS A 121 -15.48 5.78 -4.46
N TYR A 122 -14.35 5.57 -5.11
CA TYR A 122 -14.25 5.61 -6.57
C TYR A 122 -14.99 4.45 -7.23
N ARG A 123 -14.90 3.24 -6.68
CA ARG A 123 -15.65 2.09 -7.19
C ARG A 123 -17.17 2.29 -7.14
N ILE A 124 -17.68 2.81 -6.03
CA ILE A 124 -19.11 3.13 -5.89
C ILE A 124 -19.53 4.20 -6.91
N LYS A 125 -18.70 5.22 -7.12
CA LYS A 125 -18.98 6.27 -8.10
C LYS A 125 -19.05 5.73 -9.53
N ILE A 126 -18.13 4.84 -9.91
CA ILE A 126 -18.14 4.18 -11.23
C ILE A 126 -19.42 3.37 -11.40
N LEU A 127 -19.77 2.55 -10.40
CA LEU A 127 -20.98 1.74 -10.43
C LEU A 127 -22.24 2.60 -10.57
N TYR A 128 -22.32 3.73 -9.86
CA TYR A 128 -23.43 4.67 -9.98
C TYR A 128 -23.56 5.26 -11.40
N ASN A 129 -22.45 5.69 -12.00
CA ASN A 129 -22.47 6.27 -13.35
C ASN A 129 -22.92 5.26 -14.41
N GLU A 130 -22.58 3.99 -14.25
CA GLU A 130 -22.99 2.91 -15.15
C GLU A 130 -24.50 2.65 -15.09
N PHE A 131 -25.11 2.77 -13.91
CA PHE A 131 -26.57 2.70 -13.74
C PHE A 131 -27.31 3.90 -14.34
N ASP A 132 -26.73 5.10 -14.27
CA ASP A 132 -27.34 6.32 -14.81
C ASP A 132 -27.36 6.30 -16.35
N ASP A 133 -26.25 5.94 -17.00
CA ASP A 133 -26.12 5.89 -18.46
C ASP A 133 -27.04 4.82 -19.09
N GLY A 134 -27.26 3.70 -18.40
CA GLY A 134 -28.19 2.65 -18.81
C GLY A 134 -29.67 3.06 -18.79
N ASN A 135 -30.05 4.04 -17.96
CA ASN A 135 -31.45 4.47 -17.80
C ASN A 135 -31.83 5.61 -18.76
N SER A 136 -30.85 6.39 -19.23
CA SER A 136 -31.05 7.44 -20.24
C SER A 136 -31.35 6.91 -21.65
N ASN A 137 -31.05 5.64 -21.94
CA ASN A 137 -31.29 5.02 -23.24
C ASN A 137 -32.65 4.30 -23.34
N SER A 138 -33.54 4.42 -22.33
CA SER A 138 -34.80 3.65 -22.26
C SER A 138 -36.07 4.40 -22.66
N THR A 139 -36.00 5.62 -23.20
CA THR A 139 -37.19 6.37 -23.63
C THR A 139 -37.03 6.94 -25.04
N GLU A 140 -37.14 6.09 -26.06
CA GLU A 140 -37.50 6.54 -27.40
C GLU A 140 -38.36 5.45 -28.09
N ASP A 141 -39.67 5.68 -28.14
CA ASP A 141 -40.65 4.87 -28.86
C ASP A 141 -40.66 5.25 -30.36
N GLN A 142 -40.44 4.23 -31.22
CA GLN A 142 -40.88 4.01 -32.62
C GLN A 142 -40.20 4.74 -33.82
N PRO A 143 -40.29 4.21 -35.07
CA PRO A 143 -40.09 2.82 -35.55
C PRO A 143 -39.25 2.71 -36.86
N GLU A 144 -38.79 1.48 -37.15
CA GLU A 144 -38.53 0.84 -38.47
C GLU A 144 -37.51 1.40 -39.50
N ASN A 145 -36.59 0.47 -39.89
CA ASN A 145 -36.06 0.18 -41.24
C ASN A 145 -34.55 0.37 -41.45
N THR A 146 -33.76 -0.69 -41.26
CA THR A 146 -33.15 -1.48 -42.37
C THR A 146 -32.18 -2.53 -41.83
N VAL A 147 -32.35 -3.75 -42.32
CA VAL A 147 -31.52 -4.93 -42.05
C VAL A 147 -30.21 -4.85 -42.85
N SER A 148 -29.06 -5.01 -42.18
CA SER A 148 -27.92 -5.73 -42.75
C SER A 148 -27.02 -6.28 -41.65
N GLU A 149 -27.13 -7.58 -41.44
CA GLU A 149 -26.28 -8.44 -40.62
C GLU A 149 -24.87 -8.55 -41.21
N ARG A 150 -23.83 -8.19 -40.44
CA ARG A 150 -22.65 -9.03 -40.25
C ARG A 150 -21.90 -8.63 -38.98
N SER A 151 -22.27 -9.40 -37.96
CA SER A 151 -21.65 -9.66 -36.67
C SER A 151 -20.12 -9.82 -36.67
N HIS A 152 -19.57 -9.59 -35.47
CA HIS A 152 -18.27 -10.00 -34.95
C HIS A 152 -17.06 -9.32 -35.59
N LEU A 153 -16.61 -8.24 -34.95
CA LEU A 153 -15.23 -8.06 -34.47
C LEU A 153 -15.16 -6.71 -33.74
N ILE A 154 -14.50 -6.70 -32.59
CA ILE A 154 -14.17 -5.53 -31.76
C ILE A 154 -15.34 -4.93 -30.96
N ASN A 155 -15.73 -5.63 -29.89
CA ASN A 155 -16.08 -4.93 -28.66
C ASN A 155 -15.24 -5.52 -27.52
N ASP A 156 -13.91 -5.53 -27.73
CA ASP A 156 -12.96 -5.55 -26.62
C ASP A 156 -12.83 -4.12 -26.11
N LYS A 157 -13.94 -3.56 -25.62
CA LYS A 157 -13.86 -2.44 -24.71
C LYS A 157 -13.40 -3.06 -23.41
N SER A 158 -12.09 -3.14 -23.23
CA SER A 158 -11.53 -3.13 -21.88
C SER A 158 -12.29 -2.05 -21.13
N GLU A 159 -13.06 -2.45 -20.13
CA GLU A 159 -13.78 -1.59 -19.20
C GLU A 159 -12.77 -0.63 -18.57
N GLU A 160 -12.42 0.44 -19.29
CA GLU A 160 -11.59 1.52 -18.79
C GLU A 160 -12.50 2.35 -17.89
N SER A 161 -12.81 1.77 -16.73
CA SER A 161 -13.48 2.49 -15.66
C SER A 161 -12.61 3.70 -15.33
N ASP A 162 -13.16 4.91 -15.48
CA ASP A 162 -12.50 6.21 -15.28
C ASP A 162 -12.05 6.41 -13.81
N PHE A 163 -11.08 5.61 -13.37
CA PHE A 163 -10.28 5.93 -12.20
C PHE A 163 -9.40 7.13 -12.56
N PRO A 164 -9.29 8.13 -11.67
CA PRO A 164 -8.33 9.19 -11.90
C PRO A 164 -6.93 8.57 -11.97
N ILE A 165 -6.06 9.16 -12.78
CA ILE A 165 -4.72 8.62 -13.12
C ILE A 165 -3.93 8.22 -11.87
N TRP A 166 -4.07 8.99 -10.79
CA TRP A 166 -3.36 8.76 -9.52
C TRP A 166 -3.87 7.53 -8.74
N ILE A 167 -5.08 7.04 -8.98
CA ILE A 167 -5.59 5.79 -8.40
C ILE A 167 -5.42 4.62 -9.38
N LYS A 168 -5.44 4.90 -10.69
CA LYS A 168 -5.38 3.89 -11.75
C LYS A 168 -4.24 2.90 -11.50
N PHE A 169 -3.04 3.36 -11.16
CA PHE A 169 -1.89 2.48 -10.92
C PHE A 169 -2.10 1.41 -9.83
N LEU A 170 -2.97 1.67 -8.83
CA LEU A 170 -3.27 0.71 -7.75
C LEU A 170 -4.18 -0.43 -8.23
N CYS A 171 -5.01 -0.19 -9.24
CA CYS A 171 -6.00 -1.15 -9.74
C CYS A 171 -5.68 -1.70 -11.13
N GLU A 172 -4.80 -1.04 -11.89
CA GLU A 172 -4.50 -1.33 -13.30
C GLU A 172 -4.07 -2.79 -13.53
N ASN A 173 -3.38 -3.39 -12.56
CA ASN A 173 -2.90 -4.76 -12.65
C ASN A 173 -3.96 -5.82 -12.28
N TYR A 174 -5.12 -5.42 -11.74
CA TYR A 174 -6.13 -6.31 -11.18
C TYR A 174 -7.44 -6.27 -11.96
N LYS A 175 -8.16 -7.39 -11.96
CA LYS A 175 -9.51 -7.45 -12.52
C LYS A 175 -10.43 -6.50 -11.73
N PRO A 176 -11.44 -5.87 -12.37
CA PRO A 176 -12.33 -4.90 -11.70
C PRO A 176 -13.05 -5.45 -10.45
N ARG A 177 -13.25 -6.78 -10.36
CA ARG A 177 -13.84 -7.45 -9.20
C ARG A 177 -12.92 -7.46 -7.97
N PHE A 178 -11.60 -7.38 -8.15
CA PHE A 178 -10.58 -7.46 -7.11
C PHE A 178 -9.86 -6.13 -6.87
N TRP A 179 -10.58 -5.01 -6.95
CA TRP A 179 -10.04 -3.65 -6.80
C TRP A 179 -9.31 -3.39 -5.46
N TYR A 180 -9.62 -4.15 -4.40
CA TYR A 180 -9.01 -4.02 -3.08
C TYR A 180 -7.74 -4.88 -2.90
N TRP A 181 -7.36 -5.67 -3.90
CA TRP A 181 -6.34 -6.71 -3.75
C TRP A 181 -4.96 -6.15 -3.42
N GLU A 182 -4.58 -5.02 -4.02
CA GLU A 182 -3.32 -4.33 -3.73
C GLU A 182 -3.18 -4.01 -2.23
N ILE A 183 -4.28 -3.62 -1.58
CA ILE A 183 -4.31 -3.31 -0.14
C ILE A 183 -4.15 -4.57 0.70
N ILE A 184 -4.72 -5.71 0.27
CA ILE A 184 -4.51 -7.00 0.95
C ILE A 184 -3.06 -7.43 0.84
N GLU A 185 -2.45 -7.26 -0.33
CA GLU A 185 -1.03 -7.57 -0.50
C GLU A 185 -0.15 -6.69 0.38
N LEU A 186 -0.45 -5.39 0.43
CA LEU A 186 0.22 -4.44 1.31
C LEU A 186 0.08 -4.85 2.79
N ALA A 187 -1.13 -5.20 3.22
CA ALA A 187 -1.42 -5.64 4.59
C ALA A 187 -0.68 -6.93 4.94
N ARG A 188 -0.60 -7.89 4.00
CA ARG A 188 0.20 -9.11 4.19
C ARG A 188 1.67 -8.77 4.41
N LYS A 189 2.27 -7.94 3.53
CA LYS A 189 3.69 -7.55 3.62
C LYS A 189 3.99 -6.98 5.00
N VAL A 190 3.17 -6.03 5.47
CA VAL A 190 3.31 -5.41 6.79
C VAL A 190 3.10 -6.38 7.95
N THR A 191 2.10 -7.26 7.86
CA THR A 191 1.83 -8.26 8.90
C THR A 191 3.00 -9.22 9.06
N GLN A 192 3.62 -9.64 7.95
CA GLN A 192 4.81 -10.49 8.00
C GLN A 192 6.02 -9.74 8.56
N THR A 193 6.23 -8.49 8.17
CA THR A 193 7.31 -7.65 8.73
C THR A 193 7.17 -7.49 10.24
N VAL A 194 5.98 -7.13 10.75
CA VAL A 194 5.80 -6.93 12.20
C VAL A 194 5.98 -8.24 12.99
N LEU A 195 5.51 -9.38 12.46
CA LEU A 195 5.70 -10.68 13.09
C LEU A 195 7.18 -11.03 13.24
N VAL A 196 7.96 -10.90 12.16
CA VAL A 196 9.39 -11.21 12.17
C VAL A 196 10.16 -10.24 13.06
N THR A 197 9.86 -8.95 12.99
CA THR A 197 10.59 -7.92 13.75
C THR A 197 10.32 -8.01 15.25
N LEU A 198 9.06 -8.20 15.67
CA LEU A 198 8.71 -8.27 17.10
C LEU A 198 9.07 -9.61 17.71
N LEU A 199 8.67 -10.72 17.10
CA LEU A 199 8.89 -12.04 17.70
C LEU A 199 10.31 -12.55 17.45
N GLY A 200 11.02 -11.98 16.48
CA GLY A 200 12.34 -12.44 16.09
C GLY A 200 12.30 -13.69 15.22
N PHE A 201 13.28 -13.80 14.34
CA PHE A 201 13.41 -14.90 13.40
C PHE A 201 13.84 -16.22 14.07
N GLU A 202 14.51 -16.14 15.21
CA GLU A 202 14.98 -17.30 16.00
C GLU A 202 13.81 -18.18 16.50
N ASN A 203 12.64 -17.58 16.70
CA ASN A 203 11.49 -18.26 17.29
C ASN A 203 10.78 -19.15 16.26
N ALA A 204 10.71 -20.46 16.55
CA ALA A 204 10.05 -21.45 15.70
C ALA A 204 8.57 -21.10 15.40
N LEU A 205 7.85 -20.53 16.36
CA LEU A 205 6.48 -20.07 16.17
C LEU A 205 6.38 -18.92 15.16
N THR A 206 7.31 -17.96 15.19
CA THR A 206 7.38 -16.86 14.21
C THR A 206 7.60 -17.40 12.81
N LYS A 207 8.53 -18.36 12.66
CA LYS A 207 8.79 -19.05 11.39
C LYS A 207 7.54 -19.75 10.88
N LEU A 208 6.87 -20.53 11.73
CA LEU A 208 5.64 -21.25 11.38
C LEU A 208 4.52 -20.29 10.94
N LEU A 209 4.25 -19.23 11.72
CA LEU A 209 3.22 -18.25 11.40
C LEU A 209 3.52 -17.50 10.09
N THR A 210 4.77 -17.11 9.88
CA THR A 210 5.17 -16.38 8.67
C THR A 210 5.02 -17.24 7.43
N ILE A 211 5.48 -18.51 7.49
CA ILE A 211 5.30 -19.49 6.42
C ILE A 211 3.82 -19.76 6.18
N GLY A 212 3.03 -19.96 7.25
CA GLY A 212 1.59 -20.20 7.17
C GLY A 212 0.84 -19.06 6.47
N ILE A 213 1.14 -17.81 6.82
CA ILE A 213 0.55 -16.62 6.16
C ILE A 213 0.95 -16.55 4.68
N SER A 214 2.21 -16.85 4.36
CA SER A 214 2.67 -16.89 2.96
C SER A 214 1.93 -17.94 2.14
N VAL A 215 1.82 -19.16 2.67
CA VAL A 215 1.14 -20.28 2.00
C VAL A 215 -0.35 -19.98 1.84
N LEU A 216 -1.01 -19.51 2.89
CA LEU A 216 -2.43 -19.14 2.83
C LEU A 216 -2.69 -18.06 1.76
N PHE A 217 -1.86 -17.01 1.73
CA PHE A 217 -1.99 -15.96 0.72
C PHE A 217 -1.75 -16.51 -0.69
N LEU A 218 -0.77 -17.40 -0.86
CA LEU A 218 -0.49 -18.02 -2.16
C LEU A 218 -1.66 -18.88 -2.64
N THR A 219 -2.26 -19.68 -1.74
CA THR A 219 -3.45 -20.47 -2.05
C THR A 219 -4.64 -19.58 -2.42
N LEU A 220 -4.86 -18.50 -1.68
CA LEU A 220 -5.90 -17.51 -1.99
C LEU A 220 -5.64 -16.83 -3.34
N HIS A 221 -4.40 -16.44 -3.62
CA HIS A 221 -4.00 -15.82 -4.88
C HIS A 221 -4.19 -16.78 -6.07
N ALA A 222 -3.83 -18.05 -5.91
CA ALA A 222 -4.03 -19.08 -6.94
C ALA A 222 -5.51 -19.34 -7.21
N LYS A 223 -6.35 -19.38 -6.17
CA LYS A 223 -7.79 -19.64 -6.30
C LYS A 223 -8.55 -18.45 -6.89
N LEU A 224 -8.20 -17.23 -6.49
CA LEU A 224 -8.92 -16.02 -6.88
C LEU A 224 -8.40 -15.44 -8.21
N SER A 225 -7.15 -15.72 -8.60
CA SER A 225 -6.51 -15.22 -9.83
C SER A 225 -6.84 -13.74 -10.07
N PRO A 226 -6.41 -12.85 -9.15
CA PRO A 226 -6.86 -11.46 -9.12
C PRO A 226 -6.27 -10.62 -10.26
N MET A 227 -5.13 -11.04 -10.81
CA MET A 227 -4.42 -10.33 -11.87
C MET A 227 -5.09 -10.51 -13.22
N THR A 228 -5.04 -9.46 -14.03
CA THR A 228 -5.63 -9.45 -15.37
C THR A 228 -4.83 -10.30 -16.36
N SER A 229 -3.49 -10.24 -16.29
CA SER A 229 -2.62 -11.00 -17.19
C SER A 229 -2.06 -12.27 -16.53
N HIS A 230 -1.96 -13.35 -17.32
CA HIS A 230 -1.36 -14.60 -16.86
C HIS A 230 0.15 -14.49 -16.61
N PHE A 231 0.83 -13.56 -17.26
CA PHE A 231 2.27 -13.30 -17.06
C PHE A 231 2.51 -12.68 -15.68
N GLU A 232 1.79 -11.61 -15.34
CA GLU A 232 1.88 -10.97 -14.03
C GLU A 232 1.49 -11.97 -12.93
N GLN A 233 0.47 -12.80 -13.17
CA GLN A 233 0.10 -13.85 -12.22
C GLN A 233 1.23 -14.83 -11.94
N ARG A 234 2.04 -15.19 -12.96
CA ARG A 234 3.20 -16.07 -12.78
C ARG A 234 4.35 -15.37 -12.07
N LEU A 235 4.60 -14.09 -12.36
CA LEU A 235 5.59 -13.28 -11.64
C LEU A 235 5.24 -13.15 -10.16
N GLN A 236 3.98 -12.87 -9.85
CA GLN A 236 3.54 -12.66 -8.48
C GLN A 236 3.52 -13.96 -7.66
N VAL A 237 3.30 -15.11 -8.29
CA VAL A 237 3.44 -16.43 -7.66
C VAL A 237 4.91 -16.80 -7.45
N SER A 238 5.82 -16.33 -8.32
CA SER A 238 7.25 -16.64 -8.22
C SER A 238 8.01 -15.74 -7.24
N GLN A 239 7.55 -14.51 -6.99
CA GLN A 239 8.20 -13.57 -6.06
C GLN A 239 8.23 -14.04 -4.58
N PRO A 240 7.15 -14.58 -3.99
CA PRO A 240 7.17 -15.14 -2.64
C PRO A 240 8.15 -16.31 -2.47
N SER A 241 8.34 -17.11 -3.52
CA SER A 241 9.34 -18.20 -3.53
C SER A 241 10.76 -17.68 -3.36
N VAL A 242 11.07 -16.47 -3.84
CA VAL A 242 12.40 -15.85 -3.68
C VAL A 242 12.64 -15.43 -2.22
N VAL A 243 11.65 -14.84 -1.54
CA VAL A 243 11.75 -14.51 -0.10
C VAL A 243 11.84 -15.77 0.75
N GLY A 244 11.09 -16.83 0.38
CA GLY A 244 11.22 -18.15 0.99
C GLY A 244 12.61 -18.75 0.82
N THR A 245 13.22 -18.63 -0.36
CA THR A 245 14.61 -19.07 -0.59
C THR A 245 15.63 -18.22 0.15
N PHE A 246 15.44 -16.90 0.32
CA PHE A 246 16.34 -16.06 1.13
C PHE A 246 16.30 -16.45 2.61
N LEU A 247 15.12 -16.78 3.16
CA LEU A 247 14.99 -17.28 4.53
C LEU A 247 15.60 -18.68 4.71
N LEU A 248 15.43 -19.56 3.71
CA LEU A 248 16.07 -20.88 3.70
C LEU A 248 17.59 -20.81 3.51
N GLN A 249 18.09 -19.86 2.72
CA GLN A 249 19.50 -19.69 2.44
C GLN A 249 20.24 -19.05 3.63
N HIS A 250 19.56 -18.19 4.40
CA HIS A 250 20.07 -17.70 5.68
C HIS A 250 20.14 -18.82 6.75
N GLU A 251 19.13 -19.69 6.84
CA GLU A 251 19.17 -20.87 7.72
C GLU A 251 20.25 -21.88 7.29
N LEU A 252 20.47 -22.09 5.99
CA LEU A 252 21.57 -22.90 5.46
C LEU A 252 22.95 -22.31 5.79
N PHE A 253 23.09 -20.98 5.72
CA PHE A 253 24.34 -20.32 6.08
C PHE A 253 24.65 -20.46 7.58
N HIS A 254 23.62 -20.39 8.43
CA HIS A 254 23.74 -20.56 9.87
C HIS A 254 23.97 -22.02 10.31
N LEU A 255 23.51 -23.00 9.52
CA LEU A 255 23.79 -24.43 9.71
C LEU A 255 25.18 -24.84 9.19
N LEU A 256 25.77 -24.06 8.28
CA LEU A 256 27.12 -24.29 7.75
C LEU A 256 28.23 -23.59 8.57
N THR A 257 27.85 -22.72 9.51
CA THR A 257 28.78 -21.98 10.40
C THR A 257 28.75 -22.45 11.86
N VAL A 258 27.99 -23.50 12.17
CA VAL A 258 28.02 -24.26 13.43
C VAL A 258 28.58 -25.65 13.16
#